data_AF-A0A4U9HKP8-F1
#
_entry.id   AF-A0A4U9HKP8-F1
#
_cell.length_a   1.000
_cell.length_b   1.000
_cell.length_c   1.000
_cell.angle_alpha   90.00
_cell.angle_beta   90.00
_cell.angle_gamma   90.00
#
_symmetry.space_group_name_H-M   'P 1'
#
loop_
_entity.id
_entity.type
_entity.pdbx_description
1 polymer ?
#
loop_
_entity_poly.entity_id
_entity_poly.type
_entity_poly.pdbx_seq_one_letter_code
_entity_poly.pdbx_strand_id
1 'polypeptide(L)' 'MRQFAELHDIELAVIDNDTRMPAFKDALRWNEVYYGSKR' A
#
# COMPACT_ATOMS: atom_id res chain seq x y z
N MET A 1 -1.55 13.20 0.14
CA MET A 1 -0.82 12.01 0.65
C MET A 1 -0.36 11.07 -0.47
N ARG A 2 -1.19 10.74 -1.47
CA ARG A 2 -0.78 9.84 -2.58
C ARG A 2 0.46 10.32 -3.35
N GLN A 3 0.49 11.59 -3.77
CA GLN A 3 1.63 12.19 -4.47
C GLN A 3 2.93 12.18 -3.65
N PHE A 4 2.82 12.36 -2.33
CA PHE A 4 3.98 12.31 -1.43
C PHE A 4 4.56 10.89 -1.36
N ALA A 5 3.71 9.89 -1.18
CA ALA A 5 4.14 8.50 -1.10
C ALA A 5 4.83 8.02 -2.38
N GLU A 6 4.30 8.42 -3.54
CA GLU A 6 4.88 8.11 -4.84
C GLU A 6 6.24 8.79 -5.05
N LEU A 7 6.36 10.08 -4.72
CA LEU A 7 7.63 10.82 -4.86
C LEU A 7 8.76 10.24 -4.01
N HIS A 8 8.41 9.65 -2.86
CA HIS A 8 9.37 9.09 -1.91
C HIS A 8 9.55 7.56 -2.01
N ASP A 9 8.89 6.90 -2.99
CA ASP A 9 8.87 5.43 -3.16
C ASP A 9 8.55 4.67 -1.86
N ILE A 10 7.55 5.15 -1.12
CA ILE A 10 7.06 4.52 0.12
C ILE A 10 5.65 3.98 -0.05
N GLU A 11 5.33 2.91 0.67
CA GLU A 11 3.98 2.35 0.71
C GLU A 11 2.99 3.35 1.38
N LEU A 12 1.80 3.49 0.77
CA LEU A 12 0.67 4.20 1.37
C LEU A 12 -0.55 3.27 1.47
N ALA A 13 -0.83 2.80 2.68
CA ALA A 13 -2.08 2.13 2.99
C ALA A 13 -3.19 3.16 3.26
N VAL A 14 -4.26 3.13 2.46
CA VAL A 14 -5.42 4.03 2.60
C VAL A 14 -6.56 3.28 3.28
N ILE A 15 -7.13 3.90 4.33
CA ILE A 15 -8.34 3.44 5.00
C ILE A 15 -9.37 4.56 4.90
N ASP A 16 -10.48 4.27 4.23
CA ASP A 16 -11.56 5.19 3.91
C ASP A 16 -12.90 4.44 3.76
N ASN A 17 -13.92 5.13 3.25
CA ASN A 17 -15.27 4.58 3.07
C ASN A 17 -15.35 3.42 2.07
N ASP A 18 -14.38 3.29 1.16
CA ASP A 18 -14.34 2.23 0.15
C ASP A 18 -13.55 1.00 0.63
N THR A 19 -13.02 1.05 1.85
CA THR A 19 -12.18 -0.01 2.39
C THR A 19 -12.97 -1.30 2.65
N ARG A 20 -12.54 -2.38 1.99
CA ARG A 20 -13.07 -3.74 2.20
C ARG A 20 -11.97 -4.63 2.78
N MET A 21 -12.23 -5.24 3.94
CA MET A 21 -11.23 -6.02 4.69
C MET A 21 -10.52 -7.12 3.88
N PRO A 22 -11.19 -7.89 3.01
CA PRO A 22 -10.48 -8.87 2.17
C PRO A 22 -9.46 -8.19 1.23
N ALA A 23 -9.91 -7.22 0.43
CA ALA A 23 -9.07 -6.51 -0.53
C ALA A 23 -7.92 -5.76 0.13
N PHE A 24 -8.16 -5.16 1.30
CA PHE A 24 -7.13 -4.45 2.05
C PHE A 24 -6.02 -5.38 2.55
N LYS A 25 -6.37 -6.56 3.10
CA LYS A 25 -5.37 -7.55 3.54
C LYS A 25 -4.56 -8.10 2.37
N ASP A 26 -5.19 -8.30 1.22
CA ASP A 26 -4.49 -8.75 0.03
C ASP A 26 -3.53 -7.67 -0.49
N ALA A 27 -3.95 -6.40 -0.52
CA ALA A 27 -3.08 -5.29 -0.89
C ALA A 27 -1.80 -5.23 -0.01
N LEU A 28 -1.92 -5.39 1.31
CA LEU A 28 -0.77 -5.41 2.22
C LEU A 28 0.22 -6.54 1.90
N ARG A 29 -0.28 -7.75 1.60
CA ARG A 29 0.59 -8.90 1.26
C ARG A 29 1.38 -8.66 -0.03
N TRP A 30 0.74 -8.06 -1.02
CA TRP A 30 1.37 -7.78 -2.31
C TRP A 30 2.34 -6.61 -2.22
N ASN A 31 2.02 -5.60 -1.43
CA ASN A 31 2.91 -4.48 -1.15
C ASN A 31 4.17 -4.95 -0.42
N GLU A 32 4.06 -5.84 0.57
CA GLU A 32 5.22 -6.43 1.26
C GLU A 32 6.18 -7.10 0.26
N VAL A 33 5.65 -7.87 -0.71
CA VAL A 33 6.48 -8.48 -1.76
C VAL A 33 7.14 -7.41 -2.63
N TYR A 34 6.39 -6.38 -3.06
CA TYR A 34 6.89 -5.33 -3.94
C TYR A 34 7.96 -4.46 -3.27
N TYR A 35 7.69 -3.92 -2.09
CA TYR A 35 8.60 -3.03 -1.37
C TYR A 35 9.69 -3.79 -0.60
N GLY A 36 9.42 -5.01 -0.14
CA GLY A 36 10.41 -5.87 0.52
C GLY A 36 11.46 -6.44 -0.44
N SER A 37 11.10 -6.68 -1.71
CA SER A 37 12.05 -7.10 -2.75
C SER A 37 12.90 -5.96 -3.32
N LYS A 38 12.49 -4.70 -3.10
CA LYS A 38 13.25 -3.50 -3.51
C LYS A 38 14.36 -3.10 -2.52
N ARG A 39 14.47 -3.77 -1.37
CA ARG A 39 15.50 -3.49 -0.35
C ARG A 39 16.86 -4.09 -0.67
#